data_AF-A0A925F0X0-F1
#
_entry.id   AF-A0A925F0X0-F1
#
_cell.length_a   1.000
_cell.length_b   1.000
_cell.length_c   1.000
_cell.angle_alpha   90.00
_cell.angle_beta   90.00
_cell.angle_gamma   90.00
#
_symmetry.space_group_name_H-M   'P 1'
#
loop_
_entity.id
_entity.type
_entity.pdbx_description
1 polymer ?
#
loop_
_entity_poly.entity_id
_entity_poly.type
_entity_poly.pdbx_seq_one_letter_code
_entity_poly.pdbx_strand_id
1 'polypeptide(L)'
;MKYPRLLSTGANNKVIALTEDTVAKLFTGDTRSDIGSEAEKMKYANNLNGLVCKFFRLDYDDNLQAEMLVMERIYPIDYRAYETEKRELWLAVFLDEMHQLHQAGFVHRDIRRPSDITGQPFDNILLTNNGIRLIDVGISALLSQVGEKLFKKYVETELKELEEFEKYFISR
;
A
#
# COMPACT_ATOMS: atom_id res chain seq x y z
N MET A 1 26.32 -9.41 5.33
CA MET A 1 25.14 -9.01 4.53
C MET A 1 24.64 -7.68 5.10
N LYS A 2 24.57 -6.58 4.32
CA LYS A 2 24.25 -5.24 4.86
C LYS A 2 22.83 -5.14 5.45
N TYR A 3 21.89 -5.96 4.97
CA TYR A 3 20.49 -5.98 5.43
C TYR A 3 20.03 -7.42 5.72
N PRO A 4 20.34 -7.99 6.89
CA PRO A 4 19.99 -9.38 7.21
C PRO A 4 18.48 -9.62 7.34
N ARG A 5 17.68 -8.56 7.51
CA ARG A 5 16.21 -8.60 7.65
C ARG A 5 15.48 -7.99 6.45
N LEU A 6 16.09 -8.04 5.27
CA LEU A 6 15.51 -7.52 4.04
C LEU A 6 14.26 -8.32 3.65
N LEU A 7 13.14 -7.63 3.48
CA LEU A 7 11.88 -8.21 3.04
C LEU A 7 11.64 -7.96 1.55
N SER A 8 11.93 -6.74 1.09
CA SER A 8 11.71 -6.34 -0.29
C SER A 8 12.72 -5.28 -0.73
N THR A 9 12.97 -5.23 -2.03
CA THR A 9 13.77 -4.19 -2.69
C THR A 9 12.97 -3.64 -3.85
N GLY A 10 12.62 -2.36 -3.79
CA GLY A 10 12.10 -1.61 -4.92
C GLY A 10 13.22 -0.94 -5.73
N ALA A 11 12.84 -0.17 -6.75
CA ALA A 11 13.81 0.56 -7.59
C ALA A 11 14.66 1.55 -6.77
N ASN A 12 14.04 2.24 -5.80
CA ASN A 12 14.69 3.31 -5.03
C ASN A 12 14.84 2.99 -3.54
N ASN A 13 13.97 2.14 -2.99
CA ASN A 13 13.83 1.96 -1.54
C ASN A 13 13.89 0.48 -1.16
N LYS A 14 14.38 0.20 0.05
CA LYS A 14 14.41 -1.16 0.63
C LYS A 14 13.46 -1.24 1.81
N VAL A 15 12.80 -2.37 1.98
CA VAL A 15 11.95 -2.62 3.15
C VAL A 15 12.61 -3.67 4.02
N ILE A 16 12.83 -3.34 5.29
CA ILE A 16 13.44 -4.25 6.28
C ILE A 16 12.48 -4.50 7.44
N ALA A 17 12.53 -5.70 8.02
CA ALA A 17 11.86 -5.97 9.29
C ALA A 17 12.63 -5.37 10.46
N LEU A 18 11.97 -4.57 11.29
CA LEU A 18 12.52 -4.06 12.55
C LEU A 18 12.15 -4.99 13.70
N THR A 19 10.88 -5.38 13.78
CA THR A 19 10.31 -6.28 14.79
C THR A 19 9.31 -7.24 14.14
N GLU A 20 8.62 -8.05 14.96
CA GLU A 20 7.50 -8.88 14.48
C GLU A 20 6.32 -8.04 13.99
N ASP A 21 6.14 -6.83 14.52
CA ASP A 21 4.98 -5.98 14.24
C ASP A 21 5.30 -4.78 13.34
N THR A 22 6.58 -4.49 13.10
CA THR A 22 7.01 -3.27 12.38
C THR A 22 8.06 -3.52 11.32
N VAL A 23 7.92 -2.84 10.18
CA VAL A 23 8.93 -2.73 9.12
C VAL A 23 9.37 -1.28 8.94
N ALA A 24 10.52 -1.08 8.29
CA ALA A 24 10.96 0.22 7.83
C ALA A 24 11.21 0.21 6.32
N LYS A 25 10.60 1.16 5.62
CA LYS A 25 11.02 1.54 4.26
C LYS A 25 12.17 2.54 4.39
N LEU A 26 13.32 2.17 3.85
CA LEU A 26 14.57 2.92 3.94
C LEU A 26 14.68 3.88 2.77
N PHE A 27 14.92 5.14 3.09
CA PHE A 27 15.12 6.24 2.17
C PHE A 27 16.58 6.69 2.28
N THR A 28 17.35 6.49 1.22
CA THR A 28 18.78 6.83 1.16
C THR A 28 19.05 7.81 0.04
N GLY A 29 19.75 8.91 0.33
CA GLY A 29 19.99 10.01 -0.62
C GLY A 29 19.04 11.19 -0.41
N ASP A 30 18.87 12.05 -1.42
CA ASP A 30 17.98 13.21 -1.32
C ASP A 30 16.53 12.82 -1.60
N THR A 31 15.84 12.38 -0.55
CA THR A 31 14.48 11.81 -0.61
C THR A 31 13.53 12.44 0.42
N ARG A 32 13.92 13.60 0.96
CA ARG A 32 13.19 14.28 2.05
C ARG A 32 11.76 14.64 1.67
N SER A 33 11.53 14.99 0.40
CA SER A 33 10.18 15.23 -0.14
C SER A 33 9.34 13.95 -0.17
N ASP A 34 9.96 12.82 -0.44
CA ASP A 34 9.27 11.58 -0.78
C ASP A 34 8.79 10.89 0.50
N ILE A 35 9.66 10.81 1.52
CA ILE A 35 9.30 10.22 2.81
C ILE A 35 8.19 11.01 3.53
N GLY A 36 8.27 12.35 3.47
CA GLY A 36 7.26 13.24 4.07
C GLY A 36 5.91 13.09 3.36
N SER A 37 5.91 13.09 2.03
CA SER A 37 4.71 12.91 1.22
C SER A 37 4.06 11.54 1.45
N GLU A 38 4.86 10.46 1.49
CA GLU A 38 4.33 9.11 1.72
C GLU A 38 3.74 8.98 3.13
N ALA A 39 4.43 9.51 4.15
CA ALA A 39 3.92 9.51 5.52
C ALA A 39 2.62 10.31 5.68
N GLU A 40 2.48 11.46 5.00
CA GLU A 40 1.25 12.25 5.00
C GLU A 40 0.08 11.45 4.42
N LYS A 41 0.29 10.81 3.25
CA LYS A 41 -0.72 10.00 2.58
C LYS A 41 -1.15 8.80 3.43
N MET A 42 -0.20 8.11 4.08
CA MET A 42 -0.52 7.01 4.99
C MET A 42 -1.36 7.48 6.17
N LYS A 43 -0.95 8.56 6.85
CA LYS A 43 -1.71 9.14 7.97
C LYS A 43 -3.12 9.54 7.55
N TYR A 44 -3.24 10.14 6.38
CA TYR A 44 -4.53 10.52 5.81
C TYR A 44 -5.45 9.30 5.65
N ALA A 45 -4.97 8.25 4.97
CA ALA A 45 -5.74 7.02 4.78
C ALA A 45 -6.06 6.31 6.11
N ASN A 46 -5.09 6.20 7.02
CA ASN A 46 -5.27 5.54 8.33
C ASN A 46 -6.26 6.26 9.25
N ASN A 47 -6.55 7.55 9.03
CA ASN A 47 -7.58 8.28 9.76
C ASN A 47 -9.00 7.98 9.25
N LEU A 48 -9.13 7.43 8.04
CA LEU A 48 -10.41 7.12 7.42
C LEU A 48 -10.84 5.68 7.72
N ASN A 49 -9.94 4.72 7.50
CA ASN A 49 -10.17 3.31 7.80
C ASN A 49 -8.85 2.53 7.97
N GLY A 50 -8.96 1.21 8.14
CA GLY A 50 -7.85 0.30 8.41
C GLY A 50 -7.18 -0.30 7.18
N LEU A 51 -7.61 0.07 5.96
CA LEU A 51 -7.23 -0.65 4.75
C LEU A 51 -5.74 -0.54 4.42
N VAL A 52 -5.20 0.68 4.41
CA VAL A 52 -3.77 0.94 4.19
C VAL A 52 -2.96 0.49 5.41
N CYS A 53 -1.75 -0.03 5.20
CA CYS A 53 -0.84 -0.40 6.28
C CYS A 53 -0.63 0.77 7.26
N LYS A 54 -0.55 0.46 8.56
CA LYS A 54 -0.54 1.51 9.58
C LYS A 54 0.81 2.22 9.63
N PHE A 55 0.79 3.54 9.52
CA PHE A 55 1.92 4.39 9.83
C PHE A 55 2.18 4.43 11.35
N PHE A 56 3.43 4.30 11.76
CA PHE A 56 3.82 4.51 13.16
C PHE A 56 4.62 5.78 13.38
N ARG A 57 5.76 5.92 12.69
CA ARG A 57 6.63 7.10 12.85
C ARG A 57 7.61 7.26 11.69
N LEU A 58 8.20 8.44 11.62
CA LEU A 58 9.46 8.66 10.90
C LEU A 58 10.62 8.50 11.90
N ASP A 59 11.71 7.94 11.43
CA ASP A 59 12.89 7.63 12.24
C ASP A 59 14.17 7.77 11.40
N TYR A 60 15.34 7.71 12.04
CA TYR A 60 16.63 7.71 11.35
C TYR A 60 17.54 6.64 11.95
N ASP A 61 18.20 5.86 11.10
CA ASP A 61 19.17 4.85 11.53
C ASP A 61 20.60 5.30 11.20
N ASP A 62 21.38 5.60 12.24
CA ASP A 62 22.77 6.06 12.12
C ASP A 62 23.71 5.00 11.49
N ASN A 63 23.45 3.72 11.69
CA ASN A 63 24.31 2.67 11.14
C ASN A 63 24.06 2.49 9.64
N LEU A 64 22.80 2.59 9.23
CA LEU A 64 22.39 2.47 7.84
C LEU A 64 22.52 3.78 7.07
N GLN A 65 22.65 4.91 7.78
CA GLN A 65 22.65 6.27 7.25
C GLN A 65 21.41 6.51 6.37
N ALA A 66 20.23 6.18 6.92
CA ALA A 66 18.97 6.17 6.18
C ALA A 66 17.82 6.75 7.00
N GLU A 67 16.99 7.56 6.36
CA GLU A 67 15.67 7.94 6.88
C GLU A 67 14.73 6.74 6.76
N MET A 68 13.86 6.56 7.76
CA MET A 68 13.00 5.39 7.88
C MET A 68 11.54 5.79 8.02
N LEU A 69 10.71 5.26 7.12
CA LEU A 69 9.26 5.23 7.28
C LEU A 69 8.88 3.94 8.02
N VAL A 70 8.60 4.05 9.31
CA VAL A 70 8.26 2.92 10.17
C VAL A 70 6.76 2.68 10.11
N MET A 71 6.39 1.46 9.71
CA MET A 71 5.01 1.06 9.47
C MET A 71 4.74 -0.37 9.94
N GLU A 72 3.47 -0.74 9.96
CA GLU A 72 3.01 -2.09 10.27
C GLU A 72 3.65 -3.16 9.39
N ARG A 73 4.04 -4.26 10.02
CA ARG A 73 4.48 -5.47 9.32
C ARG A 73 3.27 -6.32 8.98
N ILE A 74 3.08 -6.58 7.69
CA ILE A 74 2.00 -7.44 7.19
C ILE A 74 2.58 -8.78 6.76
N TYR A 75 1.90 -9.86 7.14
CA TYR A 75 2.21 -11.24 6.74
C TYR A 75 1.19 -11.69 5.70
N PRO A 76 1.52 -11.60 4.40
CA PRO A 76 0.58 -11.96 3.35
C PRO A 76 0.33 -13.47 3.31
N ILE A 77 -0.91 -13.83 2.99
CA ILE A 77 -1.39 -15.19 2.84
C ILE A 77 -1.80 -15.38 1.37
N ASP A 78 -1.51 -16.56 0.81
CA ASP A 78 -1.99 -16.92 -0.52
C ASP A 78 -3.52 -16.94 -0.55
N TYR A 79 -4.13 -16.38 -1.59
CA TYR A 79 -5.58 -16.27 -1.70
C TYR A 79 -6.27 -17.64 -1.66
N ARG A 80 -5.59 -18.69 -2.14
CA ARG A 80 -6.09 -20.08 -2.13
C ARG A 80 -6.12 -20.72 -0.74
N ALA A 81 -5.59 -20.03 0.28
CA ALA A 81 -5.68 -20.49 1.66
C ALA A 81 -7.10 -20.38 2.23
N TYR A 82 -8.03 -19.73 1.52
CA TYR A 82 -9.40 -19.51 1.98
C TYR A 82 -10.44 -19.84 0.91
N GLU A 83 -11.61 -20.28 1.39
CA GLU A 83 -12.77 -20.62 0.58
C GLU A 83 -13.30 -19.40 -0.17
N THR A 84 -13.91 -19.63 -1.34
CA THR A 84 -14.45 -18.56 -2.19
C THR A 84 -15.46 -17.68 -1.45
N GLU A 85 -16.38 -18.26 -0.67
CA GLU A 85 -17.36 -17.50 0.12
C GLU A 85 -16.70 -16.51 1.08
N LYS A 86 -15.61 -16.92 1.75
CA LYS A 86 -14.89 -16.05 2.67
C LYS A 86 -14.15 -14.93 1.92
N ARG A 87 -13.61 -15.23 0.74
CA ARG A 87 -13.00 -14.24 -0.13
C ARG A 87 -14.00 -13.21 -0.64
N GLU A 88 -15.21 -13.62 -1.01
CA GLU A 88 -16.28 -12.70 -1.41
C GLU A 88 -16.63 -11.71 -0.30
N LEU A 89 -16.72 -12.17 0.95
CA LEU A 89 -16.96 -11.31 2.11
C LEU A 89 -15.82 -10.29 2.32
N TRP A 90 -14.56 -10.73 2.25
CA TRP A 90 -13.43 -9.82 2.37
C TRP A 90 -13.32 -8.85 1.21
N LEU A 91 -13.65 -9.29 0.00
CA LEU A 91 -13.69 -8.42 -1.16
C LEU A 91 -14.77 -7.33 -1.01
N ALA A 92 -15.96 -7.68 -0.50
CA ALA A 92 -17.01 -6.71 -0.25
C ALA A 92 -16.57 -5.63 0.74
N VAL A 93 -15.91 -6.02 1.85
CA VAL A 93 -15.35 -5.07 2.82
C VAL A 93 -14.27 -4.20 2.18
N PHE A 94 -13.36 -4.81 1.43
CA PHE A 94 -12.29 -4.10 0.72
C PHE A 94 -12.83 -3.03 -0.24
N LEU A 95 -13.84 -3.36 -1.04
CA LEU A 95 -14.44 -2.43 -1.99
C LEU A 95 -15.15 -1.28 -1.28
N ASP A 96 -15.83 -1.54 -0.15
CA ASP A 96 -16.44 -0.50 0.67
C ASP A 96 -15.37 0.45 1.26
N GLU A 97 -14.30 -0.10 1.82
CA GLU A 97 -13.18 0.70 2.35
C GLU A 97 -12.47 1.52 1.25
N MET A 98 -12.32 0.97 0.05
CA MET A 98 -11.81 1.72 -1.11
C MET A 98 -12.73 2.88 -1.49
N HIS A 99 -14.04 2.67 -1.51
CA HIS A 99 -15.00 3.74 -1.77
C HIS A 99 -14.94 4.85 -0.70
N GLN A 100 -14.80 4.48 0.58
CA GLN A 100 -14.61 5.46 1.66
C GLN A 100 -13.37 6.32 1.44
N LEU A 101 -12.25 5.71 1.03
CA LEU A 101 -11.01 6.44 0.69
C LEU A 101 -11.23 7.40 -0.49
N HIS A 102 -11.86 6.93 -1.57
CA HIS A 102 -12.16 7.75 -2.76
C HIS A 102 -13.05 8.94 -2.42
N GLN A 103 -14.11 8.72 -1.64
CA GLN A 103 -15.04 9.77 -1.23
C GLN A 103 -14.39 10.83 -0.35
N ALA A 104 -13.46 10.43 0.50
CA ALA A 104 -12.72 11.36 1.35
C ALA A 104 -11.70 12.20 0.56
N GLY A 105 -11.24 11.71 -0.60
CA GLY A 105 -10.25 12.41 -1.43
C GLY A 105 -8.87 11.74 -1.43
N PHE A 106 -8.80 10.43 -1.19
CA PHE A 106 -7.61 9.61 -1.36
C PHE A 106 -7.75 8.68 -2.57
N VAL A 107 -6.70 8.52 -3.37
CA VAL A 107 -6.63 7.53 -4.47
C VAL A 107 -5.26 6.85 -4.46
N HIS A 108 -5.23 5.51 -4.52
CA HIS A 108 -4.00 4.73 -4.30
C HIS A 108 -3.02 4.83 -5.48
N ARG A 109 -3.56 4.79 -6.70
CA ARG A 109 -2.89 4.84 -8.01
C ARG A 109 -1.97 3.65 -8.34
N ASP A 110 -2.03 2.59 -7.55
CA ASP A 110 -1.20 1.39 -7.75
C ASP A 110 -1.95 0.12 -7.31
N ILE A 111 -3.24 0.05 -7.62
CA ILE A 111 -4.05 -1.15 -7.40
C ILE A 111 -3.61 -2.22 -8.39
N ARG A 112 -3.51 -1.86 -9.67
CA ARG A 112 -2.86 -2.69 -10.68
C ARG A 112 -1.54 -2.08 -11.11
N ARG A 113 -0.45 -2.83 -10.96
CA ARG A 113 0.86 -2.39 -11.45
C ARG A 113 0.83 -2.13 -12.97
N PRO A 114 1.52 -1.09 -13.45
CA PRO A 114 1.82 -0.93 -14.88
C PRO A 114 2.49 -2.18 -15.48
N SER A 115 2.07 -2.56 -16.69
CA SER A 115 2.51 -3.80 -17.36
C SER A 115 4.00 -3.85 -17.71
N ASP A 116 4.68 -2.71 -17.69
CA ASP A 116 6.10 -2.51 -17.97
C ASP A 116 7.00 -2.71 -16.74
N ILE A 117 6.42 -2.95 -15.57
CA ILE A 117 7.14 -3.16 -14.31
C ILE A 117 7.12 -4.66 -13.94
N THR A 118 8.24 -5.15 -13.40
CA THR A 118 8.36 -6.53 -12.92
C THR A 118 7.52 -6.76 -11.65
N GLY A 119 6.81 -7.89 -11.59
CA GLY A 119 5.96 -8.27 -10.44
C GLY A 119 4.66 -8.94 -10.87
N GLN A 120 3.83 -9.35 -9.91
CA GLN A 120 2.43 -9.69 -10.19
C GLN A 120 1.59 -8.42 -10.34
N PRO A 121 0.48 -8.48 -11.10
CA PRO A 121 -0.38 -7.31 -11.34
C PRO A 121 -0.94 -6.65 -10.08
N PHE A 122 -1.17 -7.40 -8.99
CA PHE A 122 -1.88 -6.93 -7.78
C PHE A 122 -1.05 -7.08 -6.50
N ASP A 123 0.28 -6.94 -6.60
CA ASP A 123 1.20 -7.21 -5.48
C ASP A 123 1.06 -6.26 -4.28
N ASN A 124 0.45 -5.09 -4.46
CA ASN A 124 0.22 -4.14 -3.36
C ASN A 124 -1.05 -4.44 -2.56
N ILE A 125 -1.81 -5.45 -2.99
CA ILE A 125 -3.01 -5.92 -2.31
C ILE A 125 -2.64 -7.23 -1.61
N LEU A 126 -2.70 -7.24 -0.29
CA LEU A 126 -2.26 -8.36 0.53
C LEU A 126 -3.43 -8.95 1.29
N LEU A 127 -3.60 -10.28 1.21
CA LEU A 127 -4.56 -10.97 2.07
C LEU A 127 -3.92 -11.31 3.42
N THR A 128 -4.67 -11.11 4.49
CA THR A 128 -4.29 -11.45 5.86
C THR A 128 -5.38 -12.27 6.53
N ASN A 129 -5.13 -12.73 7.76
CA ASN A 129 -6.16 -13.40 8.56
C ASN A 129 -7.38 -12.52 8.86
N ASN A 130 -7.22 -11.19 8.78
CA ASN A 130 -8.27 -10.22 9.11
C ASN A 130 -8.90 -9.57 7.87
N GLY A 131 -8.55 -10.04 6.66
CA GLY A 131 -9.01 -9.47 5.40
C GLY A 131 -7.89 -8.84 4.57
N ILE A 132 -8.28 -8.04 3.59
CA ILE A 132 -7.37 -7.45 2.60
C ILE A 132 -6.74 -6.18 3.17
N ARG A 133 -5.46 -5.95 2.85
CA ARG A 133 -4.69 -4.76 3.22
C ARG A 133 -3.99 -4.18 2.00
N LEU A 134 -3.80 -2.87 2.00
CA LEU A 134 -3.04 -2.14 0.97
C LEU A 134 -1.68 -1.69 1.49
N ILE A 135 -0.67 -1.75 0.62
CA ILE A 135 0.68 -1.26 0.87
C ILE A 135 1.15 -0.35 -0.26
N ASP A 136 2.22 0.40 0.01
CA ASP A 136 2.92 1.26 -0.93
C ASP A 136 2.08 2.42 -1.50
N VAL A 137 1.92 3.48 -0.69
CA VAL A 137 1.18 4.69 -1.08
C VAL A 137 2.07 5.76 -1.71
N GLY A 138 3.28 5.39 -2.16
CA GLY A 138 4.28 6.35 -2.68
C GLY A 138 3.72 7.21 -3.81
N ILE A 139 3.03 6.59 -4.78
CA ILE A 139 2.45 7.28 -5.94
C ILE A 139 0.98 7.69 -5.75
N SER A 140 0.38 7.40 -4.59
CA SER A 140 -0.98 7.82 -4.26
C SER A 140 -1.13 9.33 -4.32
N ALA A 141 -2.36 9.80 -4.47
CA ALA A 141 -2.66 11.23 -4.56
C ALA A 141 -3.78 11.61 -3.61
N LEU A 142 -3.66 12.80 -3.04
CA LEU A 142 -4.74 13.45 -2.30
C LEU A 142 -5.44 14.47 -3.19
N LEU A 143 -6.76 14.60 -3.06
CA LEU A 143 -7.56 15.61 -3.77
C LEU A 143 -6.99 17.02 -3.58
N SER A 144 -6.55 17.34 -2.35
CA SER A 144 -5.92 18.63 -2.00
C SER A 144 -4.62 18.91 -2.75
N GLN A 145 -3.92 17.88 -3.22
CA GLN A 145 -2.62 18.00 -3.89
C GLN A 145 -2.75 18.13 -5.41
N VAL A 146 -3.76 17.48 -6.02
CA VAL A 146 -3.88 17.38 -7.50
C VAL A 146 -5.08 18.13 -8.08
N GLY A 147 -6.04 18.52 -7.25
CA GLY A 147 -7.28 19.17 -7.67
C GLY A 147 -8.31 18.22 -8.29
N GLU A 148 -9.56 18.68 -8.33
CA GLU A 148 -10.73 17.84 -8.65
C GLU A 148 -10.65 17.12 -9.99
N LYS A 149 -10.25 17.84 -11.05
CA LYS A 149 -10.25 17.29 -12.41
C LYS A 149 -9.31 16.10 -12.57
N LEU A 150 -8.10 16.20 -12.01
CA LEU A 150 -7.13 15.11 -12.06
C LEU A 150 -7.53 13.99 -11.11
N PHE A 151 -7.98 14.33 -9.89
CA PHE A 151 -8.42 13.36 -8.91
C PHE A 151 -9.53 12.47 -9.45
N LYS A 152 -10.57 13.05 -10.07
CA LYS A 152 -11.68 12.29 -10.67
C LYS A 152 -11.19 11.30 -11.73
N LYS A 153 -10.25 11.71 -12.59
CA LYS A 153 -9.66 10.82 -13.58
C LYS A 153 -8.89 9.66 -12.95
N TYR A 154 -8.18 9.91 -11.84
CA TYR A 154 -7.48 8.84 -11.13
C TYR A 154 -8.46 7.85 -10.50
N VAL A 155 -9.53 8.32 -9.87
CA VAL A 155 -10.58 7.45 -9.31
C VAL A 155 -11.25 6.63 -10.42
N GLU A 156 -11.58 7.23 -11.57
CA GLU A 156 -12.16 6.51 -12.71
C GLU A 156 -11.26 5.38 -13.25
N THR A 157 -9.93 5.58 -13.24
CA THR A 157 -8.98 4.53 -13.60
C THR A 157 -8.93 3.45 -12.53
N GLU A 158 -8.79 3.83 -11.26
CA GLU A 158 -8.69 2.90 -10.14
C GLU A 158 -9.93 2.01 -9.99
N LEU A 159 -11.13 2.54 -10.25
CA LEU A 159 -12.37 1.76 -10.26
C LEU A 159 -12.33 0.62 -11.30
N LYS A 160 -11.75 0.86 -12.49
CA LYS A 160 -11.57 -0.19 -13.50
C LYS A 160 -10.55 -1.24 -13.04
N GLU A 161 -9.48 -0.80 -12.39
CA GLU A 161 -8.48 -1.71 -11.82
C GLU A 161 -9.09 -2.58 -10.70
N LEU A 162 -10.01 -2.03 -9.90
CA LEU A 162 -10.76 -2.77 -8.88
C LEU A 162 -11.69 -3.83 -9.49
N GLU A 163 -12.38 -3.52 -10.59
CA GLU A 163 -13.20 -4.51 -11.33
C GLU A 163 -12.35 -5.67 -11.88
N GLU A 164 -11.12 -5.39 -12.31
CA GLU A 164 -10.18 -6.43 -12.74
C GLU A 164 -9.65 -7.24 -11.55
N PHE A 165 -9.35 -6.58 -10.44
CA PHE A 165 -8.92 -7.24 -9.22
C PHE A 165 -9.98 -8.19 -8.67
N GLU A 166 -11.25 -7.79 -8.65
CA GLU A 166 -12.36 -8.63 -8.21
C GLU A 166 -12.39 -9.96 -8.96
N LYS A 167 -12.34 -9.92 -10.30
CA LYS A 167 -12.32 -11.12 -11.14
C LYS A 167 -11.10 -11.99 -10.84
N TYR A 168 -9.93 -11.36 -10.72
CA TYR A 168 -8.69 -12.05 -10.38
C TYR A 168 -8.79 -12.74 -9.02
N PHE A 169 -9.22 -12.03 -7.98
CA PHE A 169 -9.21 -12.48 -6.59
C PHE A 169 -10.14 -13.66 -6.35
N ILE A 170 -11.35 -13.62 -6.92
CA ILE A 170 -12.35 -14.69 -6.80
C ILE A 170 -11.95 -15.92 -7.62
N SER A 171 -11.29 -15.73 -8.77
CA SER A 171 -10.85 -16.83 -9.64
C SER A 171 -9.67 -17.65 -9.11
N ARG A 172 -9.01 -17.19 -8.04
CA ARG A 172 -7.85 -17.91 -7.47
C ARG A 172 -8.20 -19.22 -6.80
#